data_AF-A0A7J8C1E1-F1
#
_entry.id   AF-A0A7J8C1E1-F1
#
_cell.length_a   1.000
_cell.length_b   1.000
_cell.length_c   1.000
_cell.angle_alpha   90.00
_cell.angle_beta   90.00
_cell.angle_gamma   90.00
#
_symmetry.space_group_name_H-M   'P 1'
#
loop_
_entity.id
_entity.type
_entity.pdbx_description
1 polymer ?
#
loop_
_entity_poly.entity_id
_entity_poly.type
_entity_poly.pdbx_seq_one_letter_code
_entity_poly.pdbx_strand_id
1 'polypeptide(L)'
;MVPTIQNSMKPFKDMDYSRIIERLLKLAVPNHLIWLIFFYWFFHSCLNTVAELMQFGDREFYRDWWNAESVTYFWQNWNIPVHRWCVRHFYKPMMRRGSSKWLAQVGVFLASAFFHEYLVSIPLRMFRLWAFTGMIAQLPLAWIVSRFFRGNYGNAAVWVTLIIGQPVAVLMYAHSSLPRPELTLHCVLKGLPP
;
A
#
# COMPACT_ATOMS: atom_id res chain seq x y z
N MET A 1 -16.71 -13.34 11.60
CA MET A 1 -15.41 -12.74 11.98
C MET A 1 -14.35 -13.82 11.75
N VAL A 2 -13.33 -13.56 10.92
CA VAL A 2 -12.39 -14.61 10.42
C VAL A 2 -11.48 -15.12 11.55
N PRO A 3 -11.30 -16.44 11.74
CA PRO A 3 -10.55 -17.02 12.87
C PRO A 3 -9.12 -16.52 13.02
N THR A 4 -8.49 -16.15 11.90
CA THR A 4 -7.12 -15.61 11.85
C THR A 4 -6.99 -14.27 12.57
N ILE A 5 -8.06 -13.46 12.55
CA ILE A 5 -8.08 -12.13 13.19
C ILE A 5 -8.21 -12.27 14.72
N GLN A 6 -9.06 -13.17 15.22
CA GLN A 6 -9.21 -13.39 16.67
C GLN A 6 -7.92 -13.87 17.32
N ASN A 7 -7.19 -14.78 16.66
CA ASN A 7 -5.89 -15.24 17.16
C ASN A 7 -4.81 -14.15 17.14
N SER A 8 -4.96 -13.13 16.30
CA SER A 8 -4.02 -12.02 16.18
C SER A 8 -4.17 -10.92 17.25
N MET A 9 -5.23 -10.95 18.06
CA MET A 9 -5.58 -9.87 19.01
C MET A 9 -4.80 -9.87 20.34
N LYS A 10 -3.73 -10.68 20.47
CA LYS A 10 -2.83 -10.55 21.63
C LYS A 10 -2.01 -9.25 21.48
N PRO A 11 -1.87 -8.43 22.53
CA PRO A 11 -1.08 -7.20 22.47
C PRO A 11 0.34 -7.48 21.97
N PHE A 12 0.81 -6.76 20.95
CA PHE A 12 2.18 -6.93 20.41
C PHE A 12 3.28 -6.69 21.45
N LYS A 13 2.94 -6.03 22.57
CA LYS A 13 3.87 -5.70 23.65
C LYS A 13 4.40 -6.93 24.40
N ASP A 14 3.67 -8.05 24.37
CA ASP A 14 4.00 -9.28 25.12
C ASP A 14 4.27 -10.49 24.19
N MET A 15 4.51 -10.26 22.90
CA MET A 15 4.66 -11.33 21.91
C MET A 15 6.10 -11.47 21.42
N ASP A 16 6.61 -12.71 21.45
CA ASP A 16 7.87 -13.09 20.82
C ASP A 16 7.89 -12.69 19.34
N TYR A 17 9.00 -12.13 18.86
CA TYR A 17 9.20 -11.75 17.46
C TYR A 17 8.91 -12.90 16.48
N SER A 18 9.18 -14.14 16.87
CA SER A 18 8.86 -15.34 16.09
C SER A 18 7.35 -15.49 15.82
N ARG A 19 6.51 -15.25 16.83
CA ARG A 19 5.04 -15.33 16.70
C ARG A 19 4.48 -14.17 15.89
N ILE A 20 5.11 -13.00 15.94
CA ILE A 20 4.74 -11.85 15.11
C ILE A 20 4.99 -12.19 13.64
N ILE A 21 6.18 -12.71 13.31
CA ILE A 21 6.54 -13.11 11.96
C ILE A 21 5.63 -14.23 11.45
N GLU A 22 5.36 -15.26 12.26
CA GLU A 22 4.46 -16.36 11.89
C GLU A 22 3.05 -15.86 11.53
N ARG A 23 2.49 -14.96 12.34
CA ARG A 23 1.17 -14.37 12.08
C ARG A 23 1.16 -13.48 10.84
N LEU A 24 2.22 -12.69 10.66
CA LEU A 24 2.39 -11.83 9.50
C LEU A 24 2.43 -12.68 8.22
N LEU A 25 3.22 -13.75 8.20
CA LEU A 25 3.29 -14.66 7.05
C LEU A 25 1.96 -15.37 6.76
N LYS A 26 1.26 -15.83 7.80
CA LYS A 26 -0.08 -16.45 7.66
C LYS A 26 -1.12 -15.49 7.07
N LEU A 27 -1.01 -14.19 7.36
CA LEU A 27 -1.87 -13.16 6.78
C LEU A 27 -1.38 -12.70 5.40
N ALA A 28 -0.07 -12.76 5.15
CA ALA A 28 0.54 -12.23 3.95
C ALA A 28 0.13 -12.94 2.68
N VAL A 29 0.16 -14.28 2.70
CA VAL A 29 -0.19 -15.10 1.54
C VAL A 29 -1.63 -14.87 1.08
N PRO A 30 -2.68 -15.04 1.92
CA PRO A 30 -4.05 -14.82 1.48
C PRO A 30 -4.33 -13.35 1.11
N ASN A 31 -3.74 -12.38 1.83
CA ASN A 31 -3.88 -10.97 1.49
C ASN A 31 -3.31 -10.67 0.09
N HIS A 32 -2.11 -11.20 -0.20
CA HIS A 32 -1.47 -11.01 -1.49
C HIS A 32 -2.27 -11.67 -2.63
N LEU A 33 -2.79 -12.87 -2.42
CA LEU A 33 -3.65 -13.53 -3.41
C LEU A 33 -4.93 -12.73 -3.72
N ILE A 34 -5.60 -12.22 -2.69
CA ILE A 34 -6.79 -11.36 -2.87
C ILE A 34 -6.41 -10.10 -3.64
N TRP A 35 -5.25 -9.50 -3.35
CA TRP A 35 -4.77 -8.32 -4.07
C TRP A 35 -4.50 -8.61 -5.55
N LEU A 36 -3.89 -9.76 -5.88
CA LEU A 36 -3.68 -10.18 -7.27
C LEU A 36 -4.99 -10.44 -8.02
N ILE A 37 -5.95 -11.10 -7.36
CA ILE A 37 -7.29 -11.34 -7.92
C ILE A 37 -8.01 -10.02 -8.15
N PHE A 38 -7.97 -9.10 -7.17
CA PHE A 38 -8.55 -7.78 -7.29
C PHE A 38 -7.92 -6.99 -8.44
N PHE A 39 -6.59 -7.05 -8.57
CA PHE A 39 -5.87 -6.42 -9.68
C PHE A 39 -6.40 -6.93 -11.03
N TYR A 40 -6.47 -8.25 -11.22
CA TYR A 40 -6.97 -8.84 -12.46
C TYR A 40 -8.45 -8.52 -12.71
N TRP A 41 -9.29 -8.68 -11.70
CA TRP A 41 -10.71 -8.39 -11.82
C TRP A 41 -10.99 -6.92 -12.16
N PHE A 42 -10.31 -5.98 -11.51
CA PHE A 42 -10.54 -4.56 -11.73
C PHE A 42 -9.84 -4.04 -12.99
N PHE A 43 -8.52 -4.14 -13.07
CA PHE A 43 -7.74 -3.54 -14.16
C PHE A 43 -7.87 -4.29 -15.48
N HIS A 44 -7.95 -5.61 -15.43
CA HIS A 44 -8.11 -6.40 -16.65
C HIS A 44 -9.58 -6.57 -17.01
N SER A 45 -10.42 -7.10 -16.13
CA SER A 45 -11.80 -7.45 -16.54
C SER A 45 -12.73 -6.23 -16.57
N CYS A 46 -12.81 -5.47 -15.48
CA CYS A 46 -13.76 -4.35 -15.35
C CYS A 46 -13.43 -3.21 -16.33
N LEU A 47 -12.18 -2.72 -16.35
CA LEU A 47 -11.79 -1.61 -17.24
C LEU A 47 -11.89 -1.97 -18.72
N ASN A 48 -11.54 -3.20 -19.14
CA ASN A 48 -11.75 -3.61 -20.53
C ASN A 48 -13.23 -3.73 -20.88
N THR A 49 -14.08 -4.20 -19.96
CA THR A 49 -15.53 -4.25 -20.18
C THR A 49 -16.08 -2.84 -20.38
N VAL A 50 -15.71 -1.88 -19.52
CA VAL A 50 -16.11 -0.48 -19.66
C VAL A 50 -15.57 0.12 -20.95
N ALA A 51 -14.31 -0.18 -21.32
CA ALA A 51 -13.72 0.29 -22.57
C ALA A 51 -14.45 -0.24 -23.80
N GLU A 52 -14.86 -1.52 -23.80
CA GLU A 52 -15.65 -2.09 -24.89
C GLU A 52 -17.03 -1.42 -24.99
N LEU A 53 -17.72 -1.26 -23.87
CA LEU A 53 -19.03 -0.59 -23.82
C LEU A 53 -18.97 0.87 -24.30
N MET A 54 -17.87 1.56 -24.01
CA MET A 54 -17.65 2.95 -24.42
C MET A 54 -16.94 3.08 -25.77
N GLN A 55 -16.61 1.97 -26.45
CA GLN A 55 -15.80 1.95 -27.67
C GLN A 55 -14.46 2.70 -27.53
N PHE A 56 -13.87 2.63 -26.34
CA PHE A 56 -12.60 3.26 -26.02
C PHE A 56 -11.43 2.41 -26.53
N GLY A 57 -10.63 2.99 -27.43
CA GLY A 57 -9.53 2.29 -28.10
C GLY A 57 -8.24 2.14 -27.28
N ASP A 58 -7.98 3.03 -26.31
CA ASP A 58 -6.77 2.95 -25.47
C ASP A 58 -6.99 2.01 -24.28
N ARG A 59 -6.64 0.74 -24.46
CA ARG A 59 -6.80 -0.33 -23.46
C ARG A 59 -5.55 -0.56 -22.61
N GLU A 60 -4.59 0.36 -22.64
CA GLU A 60 -3.32 0.24 -21.92
C GLU A 60 -3.47 0.63 -20.45
N PHE A 61 -4.17 -0.19 -19.66
CA PHE A 61 -4.43 0.08 -18.24
C PHE A 61 -3.25 -0.31 -17.33
N TYR A 62 -2.45 -1.30 -17.73
CA TYR A 62 -1.28 -1.79 -17.00
C TYR A 62 -0.23 -2.33 -17.98
N ARG A 63 1.02 -2.45 -17.52
CA ARG A 63 2.16 -3.05 -18.24
C ARG A 63 2.69 -4.28 -17.48
N ASP A 64 3.82 -4.83 -17.92
CA ASP A 64 4.50 -6.00 -17.35
C ASP A 64 5.16 -5.73 -15.98
N TRP A 65 4.37 -5.23 -15.02
CA TRP A 65 4.83 -4.89 -13.68
C TRP A 65 5.32 -6.10 -12.88
N TRP A 66 4.91 -7.33 -13.24
CA TRP A 66 5.38 -8.57 -12.60
C TRP A 66 6.84 -8.91 -12.92
N ASN A 67 7.39 -8.34 -14.00
CA ASN A 67 8.79 -8.46 -14.39
C ASN A 67 9.64 -7.25 -13.91
N ALA A 68 9.10 -6.45 -12.98
CA ALA A 68 9.77 -5.26 -12.50
C ALA A 68 11.09 -5.59 -11.79
N GLU A 69 12.23 -5.18 -12.35
CA GLU A 69 13.54 -5.31 -11.69
C GLU A 69 13.75 -4.28 -10.57
N SER A 70 12.87 -3.27 -10.47
CA SER A 70 12.93 -2.24 -9.44
C SER A 70 11.54 -1.84 -8.97
N VAL A 71 11.45 -1.43 -7.70
CA VAL A 71 10.21 -0.93 -7.10
C VAL A 71 9.68 0.30 -7.86
N THR A 72 10.57 1.14 -8.38
CA THR A 72 10.22 2.28 -9.21
C THR A 72 9.53 1.85 -10.51
N TYR A 73 10.06 0.82 -11.19
CA TYR A 73 9.41 0.29 -12.40
C TYR A 73 8.03 -0.28 -12.09
N PHE A 74 7.88 -1.01 -10.97
CA PHE A 74 6.59 -1.51 -10.53
C PHE A 74 5.55 -0.39 -10.40
N TRP A 75 5.87 0.69 -9.67
CA TRP A 75 4.93 1.81 -9.43
C TRP A 75 4.55 2.60 -10.69
N GLN A 76 5.36 2.54 -11.74
CA GLN A 76 5.07 3.19 -13.02
C GLN A 76 4.18 2.34 -13.92
N ASN A 77 4.20 1.02 -13.75
CA ASN A 77 3.62 0.07 -14.70
C ASN A 77 2.38 -0.68 -14.16
N TRP A 78 2.12 -0.65 -12.85
CA TRP A 78 0.94 -1.32 -12.28
C TRP A 78 -0.38 -0.65 -12.67
N ASN A 79 -0.46 0.69 -12.63
CA ASN A 79 -1.66 1.47 -12.90
C ASN A 79 -1.31 2.66 -13.78
N ILE A 80 -1.38 2.42 -15.09
CA ILE A 80 -1.00 3.40 -16.12
C ILE A 80 -1.90 4.65 -16.09
N PRO A 81 -3.24 4.55 -15.91
CA PRO A 81 -4.10 5.74 -15.81
C PRO A 81 -3.67 6.70 -14.70
N VAL A 82 -3.46 6.19 -13.48
CA VAL A 82 -3.03 7.02 -12.34
C VAL A 82 -1.61 7.53 -12.54
N HIS A 83 -0.71 6.68 -13.04
CA HIS A 83 0.66 7.09 -13.33
C HIS A 83 0.71 8.24 -14.35
N ARG A 84 0.02 8.11 -15.49
CA ARG A 84 -0.09 9.16 -16.53
C ARG A 84 -0.71 10.43 -15.96
N TRP A 85 -1.73 10.31 -15.12
CA TRP A 85 -2.36 11.45 -14.45
C TRP A 85 -1.40 12.18 -13.51
N CYS A 86 -0.68 11.47 -12.64
CA CYS A 86 0.34 12.01 -11.75
C CYS A 86 1.48 12.69 -12.53
N VAL A 87 1.95 12.07 -13.61
CA VAL A 87 3.00 12.64 -14.45
C VAL A 87 2.55 13.94 -15.11
N ARG A 88 1.31 13.98 -15.60
CA ARG A 88 0.76 15.16 -16.29
C ARG A 88 0.45 16.31 -15.35
N HIS A 89 -0.13 16.05 -14.18
CA HIS A 89 -0.68 17.09 -13.29
C HIS A 89 0.24 17.48 -12.14
N PHE A 90 1.15 16.59 -11.71
CA PHE A 90 2.07 16.88 -10.61
C PHE A 90 3.51 16.98 -11.12
N TYR A 91 4.02 15.91 -11.72
CA TYR A 91 5.44 15.83 -12.08
C TYR A 91 5.86 16.90 -13.10
N LYS A 92 5.18 16.97 -14.26
CA LYS A 92 5.52 17.94 -15.32
C LYS A 92 5.40 19.40 -14.84
N PRO A 93 4.33 19.81 -14.13
CA PRO A 93 4.25 21.16 -13.57
C PRO A 93 5.35 21.49 -12.56
N MET A 94 5.72 20.56 -11.67
CA MET A 94 6.82 20.76 -10.72
C MET A 94 8.16 20.91 -11.46
N MET A 95 8.42 20.07 -12.46
CA MET A 95 9.63 20.15 -13.29
C MET A 95 9.70 21.47 -14.07
N ARG A 96 8.58 21.95 -14.62
CA ARG A 96 8.52 23.25 -15.32
C ARG A 96 8.78 24.44 -14.41
N ARG A 97 8.45 24.33 -13.11
CA ARG A 97 8.75 25.34 -12.08
C ARG A 97 10.21 25.31 -11.61
N GLY A 98 11.07 24.49 -12.21
CA GLY A 98 12.48 24.38 -11.85
C GLY A 98 12.78 23.49 -10.65
N SER A 99 11.82 22.66 -10.20
CA SER A 99 12.08 21.69 -9.13
C SER A 99 13.05 20.60 -9.59
N SER A 100 13.88 20.08 -8.68
CA SER A 100 14.75 18.95 -8.98
C SER A 100 13.93 17.67 -9.23
N LYS A 101 14.47 16.75 -10.05
CA LYS A 101 13.82 15.46 -10.35
C LYS A 101 13.45 14.68 -9.09
N TRP A 102 14.36 14.68 -8.10
CA TRP A 102 14.14 14.04 -6.81
C TRP A 102 12.97 14.67 -6.06
N LEU A 103 12.93 16.01 -5.97
CA LEU A 103 11.84 16.71 -5.29
C LEU A 103 10.50 16.49 -5.98
N ALA A 104 10.48 16.46 -7.31
CA ALA A 104 9.27 16.16 -8.08
C ALA A 104 8.78 14.71 -7.85
N GLN A 105 9.69 13.73 -7.76
CA GLN A 105 9.34 12.35 -7.42
C GLN A 105 8.76 12.25 -6.01
N VAL A 106 9.44 12.84 -5.01
CA VAL A 106 8.96 12.86 -3.62
C VAL A 106 7.59 13.54 -3.52
N GLY A 107 7.38 14.65 -4.24
CA GLY A 107 6.09 15.36 -4.29
C GLY A 107 4.95 14.49 -4.85
N VAL A 108 5.19 13.74 -5.92
CA VAL A 108 4.22 12.79 -6.47
C VAL A 108 3.90 11.67 -5.47
N PHE A 109 4.93 11.13 -4.79
CA PHE A 109 4.73 10.11 -3.77
C PHE A 109 3.96 10.63 -2.55
N LEU A 110 4.21 11.86 -2.10
CA LEU A 110 3.46 12.50 -1.02
C LEU A 110 1.99 12.71 -1.40
N ALA A 111 1.72 13.19 -2.62
CA ALA A 111 0.36 13.32 -3.13
C ALA A 111 -0.35 11.96 -3.19
N SER A 112 0.34 10.92 -3.65
CA SER A 112 -0.18 9.54 -3.65
C SER A 112 -0.48 9.05 -2.24
N ALA A 113 0.45 9.24 -1.29
CA ALA A 113 0.28 8.84 0.10
C ALA A 113 -0.92 9.52 0.77
N PHE A 114 -1.17 10.80 0.46
CA PHE A 114 -2.35 11.52 0.92
C PHE A 114 -3.65 10.88 0.42
N PHE A 115 -3.75 10.55 -0.87
CA PHE A 115 -4.95 9.88 -1.41
C PHE A 115 -5.14 8.47 -0.85
N HIS A 116 -4.06 7.73 -0.61
CA HIS A 116 -4.15 6.40 0.00
C HIS A 116 -4.67 6.48 1.44
N GLU A 117 -4.15 7.42 2.25
CA GLU A 117 -4.69 7.66 3.59
C GLU A 117 -6.15 8.10 3.53
N TYR A 118 -6.52 9.00 2.62
CA TYR A 118 -7.90 9.46 2.45
C TYR A 118 -8.86 8.31 2.14
N LEU A 119 -8.51 7.45 1.17
CA LEU A 119 -9.33 6.31 0.76
C LEU A 119 -9.46 5.24 1.85
N VAL A 120 -8.45 5.07 2.70
CA VAL A 120 -8.47 4.09 3.80
C VAL A 120 -9.13 4.66 5.06
N SER A 121 -8.83 5.90 5.43
CA SER A 121 -9.26 6.53 6.68
C SER A 121 -10.75 6.86 6.70
N ILE A 122 -11.36 7.25 5.58
CA ILE A 122 -12.77 7.65 5.53
C ILE A 122 -13.71 6.45 5.74
N PRO A 123 -13.60 5.33 4.99
CA PRO A 123 -14.46 4.18 5.21
C PRO A 123 -14.29 3.57 6.61
N LEU A 124 -13.05 3.58 7.11
CA LEU A 124 -12.73 3.06 8.45
C LEU A 124 -13.00 4.06 9.58
N ARG A 125 -13.29 5.33 9.26
CA ARG A 125 -13.41 6.45 10.21
C ARG A 125 -12.24 6.56 11.19
N MET A 126 -11.03 6.22 10.73
CA MET A 126 -9.83 6.17 11.55
C MET A 126 -8.68 6.93 10.88
N PHE A 127 -8.37 8.11 11.42
CA PHE A 127 -7.22 8.91 11.00
C PHE A 127 -6.00 8.57 11.87
N ARG A 128 -5.14 7.67 11.39
CA ARG A 128 -3.92 7.27 12.12
C ARG A 128 -2.64 7.34 11.31
N LEU A 129 -2.70 7.76 10.04
CA LEU A 129 -1.54 8.02 9.17
C LEU A 129 -0.65 6.79 8.90
N TRP A 130 -1.14 5.57 9.14
CA TRP A 130 -0.35 4.36 8.93
C TRP A 130 -0.12 4.05 7.45
N ALA A 131 -1.13 4.25 6.59
CA ALA A 131 -0.97 4.10 5.15
C ALA A 131 -0.01 5.17 4.60
N PHE A 132 -0.12 6.39 5.11
CA PHE A 132 0.83 7.46 4.78
C PHE A 132 2.27 7.08 5.13
N THR A 133 2.54 6.65 6.36
CA THR A 133 3.89 6.23 6.79
C THR A 133 4.40 5.04 5.98
N GLY A 134 3.53 4.06 5.68
CA GLY A 134 3.88 2.90 4.85
C GLY A 134 4.34 3.30 3.44
N MET A 135 3.62 4.23 2.81
CA MET A 135 3.97 4.74 1.47
C MET A 135 5.28 5.52 1.48
N ILE A 136 5.56 6.33 2.51
CA ILE A 136 6.82 7.07 2.63
C ILE A 136 7.99 6.13 2.93
N ALA A 137 7.79 5.09 3.73
CA ALA A 137 8.81 4.08 4.01
C ALA A 137 9.24 3.28 2.76
N GLN A 138 8.41 3.25 1.71
CA GLN A 138 8.79 2.62 0.44
C GLN A 138 9.82 3.41 -0.37
N LEU A 139 9.93 4.73 -0.21
CA LEU A 139 10.94 5.54 -0.91
C LEU A 139 12.38 5.12 -0.56
N PRO A 140 12.80 5.06 0.73
CA PRO A 140 14.14 4.60 1.08
C PRO A 140 14.32 3.12 0.74
N LEU A 141 13.28 2.29 0.91
CA LEU A 141 13.33 0.87 0.53
C LEU A 141 13.61 0.70 -0.96
N ALA A 142 12.91 1.44 -1.82
CA ALA A 142 13.10 1.41 -3.27
C ALA A 142 14.52 1.82 -3.65
N TRP A 143 15.06 2.85 -2.99
CA TRP A 143 16.44 3.29 -3.20
C TRP A 143 17.44 2.19 -2.83
N ILE A 144 17.30 1.57 -1.64
CA ILE A 144 18.14 0.46 -1.18
C ILE A 144 18.04 -0.72 -2.16
N VAL A 145 16.83 -1.18 -2.48
CA VAL A 145 16.62 -2.33 -3.37
C VAL A 145 17.28 -2.11 -4.73
N SER A 146 17.09 -0.92 -5.32
CA SER A 146 17.70 -0.55 -6.61
C SER A 146 19.23 -0.46 -6.56
N ARG A 147 19.80 -0.21 -5.38
CA ARG A 147 21.25 -0.10 -5.19
C ARG A 147 21.93 -1.46 -5.05
N PHE A 148 21.29 -2.40 -4.34
CA PHE A 148 21.89 -3.69 -3.99
C PHE A 148 21.48 -4.84 -4.92
N PHE A 149 20.27 -4.81 -5.49
CA PHE A 149 19.73 -5.90 -6.31
C PHE A 149 19.54 -5.46 -7.76
N ARG A 150 19.81 -6.38 -8.70
CA ARG A 150 19.66 -6.16 -10.16
C ARG A 150 19.13 -7.42 -10.84
N GLY A 151 18.46 -7.27 -11.99
CA GLY A 151 17.91 -8.38 -12.76
C GLY A 151 16.90 -9.20 -11.95
N ASN A 152 17.00 -10.52 -12.04
CA ASN A 152 16.10 -11.48 -11.36
C ASN A 152 16.06 -11.31 -9.84
N TYR A 153 17.17 -10.91 -9.21
CA TYR A 153 17.20 -10.65 -7.76
C TYR A 153 16.46 -9.35 -7.40
N GLY A 154 16.49 -8.35 -8.29
CA GLY A 154 15.68 -7.14 -8.15
C GLY A 154 14.19 -7.45 -8.24
N ASN A 155 13.81 -8.30 -9.20
CA ASN A 155 12.44 -8.80 -9.32
C ASN A 155 11.98 -9.55 -8.06
N ALA A 156 12.80 -10.48 -7.55
CA ALA A 156 12.51 -11.16 -6.29
C ALA A 156 12.34 -10.19 -5.11
N ALA A 157 13.17 -9.14 -5.02
CA ALA A 157 13.05 -8.11 -3.98
C ALA A 157 11.75 -7.29 -4.10
N VAL A 158 11.28 -7.01 -5.32
CA VAL A 158 9.98 -6.37 -5.57
C VAL A 158 8.85 -7.26 -5.05
N TRP A 159 8.84 -8.55 -5.39
CA TRP A 159 7.82 -9.49 -4.90
C TRP A 159 7.80 -9.59 -3.38
N VAL A 160 8.97 -9.72 -2.74
CA VAL A 160 9.07 -9.74 -1.26
C VAL A 160 8.48 -8.47 -0.66
N THR A 161 8.77 -7.30 -1.25
CA THR A 161 8.22 -6.01 -0.81
C THR A 161 6.69 -5.96 -0.95
N LEU A 162 6.13 -6.49 -2.04
CA LEU A 162 4.68 -6.52 -2.25
C LEU A 162 3.96 -7.49 -1.31
N ILE A 163 4.55 -8.66 -1.06
CA ILE A 163 3.97 -9.68 -0.18
C ILE A 163 3.98 -9.20 1.27
N ILE A 164 5.06 -8.58 1.74
CA ILE A 164 5.21 -8.18 3.15
C ILE A 164 4.60 -6.78 3.42
N GLY A 165 4.68 -5.86 2.47
CA GLY A 165 4.33 -4.45 2.70
C GLY A 165 2.85 -4.22 3.04
N GLN A 166 1.93 -4.83 2.31
CA GLN A 166 0.49 -4.64 2.56
C GLN A 166 -0.01 -5.28 3.87
N PRO A 167 0.34 -6.53 4.19
CA PRO A 167 -0.08 -7.16 5.45
C PRO A 167 0.43 -6.41 6.68
N VAL A 168 1.64 -5.84 6.62
CA VAL A 168 2.15 -4.98 7.68
C VAL A 168 1.24 -3.77 7.88
N ALA A 169 0.87 -3.06 6.81
CA ALA A 169 -0.03 -1.91 6.91
C ALA A 169 -1.40 -2.31 7.50
N VAL A 170 -2.00 -3.39 7.01
CA VAL A 170 -3.29 -3.92 7.52
C VAL A 170 -3.18 -4.33 8.99
N LEU A 171 -2.09 -4.98 9.39
CA LEU A 171 -1.85 -5.39 10.78
C LEU A 171 -1.70 -4.18 11.70
N MET A 172 -1.02 -3.11 11.25
CA MET A 172 -0.86 -1.87 12.00
C MET A 172 -2.19 -1.13 12.17
N TYR A 173 -3.05 -1.14 11.15
CA TYR A 173 -4.43 -0.65 11.28
C TYR A 173 -5.25 -1.51 12.24
N ALA A 174 -5.25 -2.84 12.09
CA ALA A 174 -6.00 -3.74 12.97
C ALA A 174 -5.57 -3.63 14.44
N HIS A 175 -4.26 -3.59 14.71
CA HIS A 175 -3.73 -3.37 16.06
C HIS A 175 -4.15 -2.03 16.63
N SER A 176 -4.20 -1.02 15.77
CA SER A 176 -4.61 0.32 16.15
C SER A 176 -6.10 0.40 16.46
N SER A 177 -6.94 -0.30 15.70
CA SER A 177 -8.40 -0.34 15.92
C SER A 177 -8.78 -1.03 17.23
N LEU A 178 -7.88 -1.83 17.83
CA LEU A 178 -8.11 -2.42 19.14
C LEU A 178 -8.13 -1.33 20.22
N PRO A 179 -9.14 -1.34 21.12
CA PRO A 179 -9.16 -0.43 22.26
C PRO A 179 -7.91 -0.68 23.11
N ARG A 180 -7.09 0.36 23.29
CA ARG A 180 -5.99 0.31 24.26
C ARG A 180 -6.64 0.16 25.65
N PRO A 181 -6.26 -0.84 26.46
CA PRO A 181 -6.85 -1.02 27.79
C PRO A 181 -6.67 0.22 28.68
N GLU A 182 -5.64 1.03 28.44
CA GLU A 182 -5.43 2.32 29.11
C GLU A 182 -6.52 3.37 28.81
N LEU A 183 -7.05 3.41 27.58
CA LEU A 183 -8.11 4.36 27.22
C LEU A 183 -9.48 3.90 27.75
N THR A 184 -9.72 2.59 27.81
CA THR A 184 -10.93 2.03 28.44
C THR A 184 -10.95 2.34 29.92
N LEU A 185 -9.80 2.21 30.62
CA LEU A 185 -9.71 2.61 32.03
C LEU A 185 -9.95 4.11 32.20
N HIS A 186 -9.43 4.95 31.30
CA HIS A 186 -9.59 6.40 31.37
C HIS A 186 -11.01 6.89 31.02
N CYS A 187 -11.75 6.18 30.16
CA CYS A 187 -13.17 6.46 29.86
C CYS A 187 -14.10 5.91 30.96
N VAL A 188 -13.80 4.72 31.49
CA VAL A 188 -14.51 4.16 32.66
C VAL A 188 -14.32 5.03 33.90
N LEU A 189 -13.12 5.56 34.13
CA LEU A 189 -12.84 6.49 35.22
C LEU A 189 -13.46 7.89 35.01
N LYS A 190 -13.83 8.27 33.78
CA LYS A 190 -14.44 9.56 33.46
C LYS A 190 -15.95 9.52 33.18
N GLY A 191 -16.59 8.35 33.28
CA GLY A 191 -18.04 8.21 33.12
C GLY A 191 -18.58 8.65 31.75
N LEU A 192 -17.74 8.69 30.71
CA LEU A 192 -18.18 9.00 29.35
C LEU A 192 -18.64 7.71 28.66
N PRO A 193 -19.77 7.73 27.93
CA PRO A 193 -20.26 6.55 27.22
C PRO A 193 -19.28 6.13 26.11
N PRO A 194 -19.26 4.83 25.76
CA PRO A 194 -18.30 4.24 24.81
C PRO A 194 -18.42 4.79 23.39
#